data_AF-A0A327JEZ7-F1
#
_entry.id   AF-A0A327JEZ7-F1
#
_cell.length_a   1.000
_cell.length_b   1.000
_cell.length_c   1.000
_cell.angle_alpha   90.00
_cell.angle_beta   90.00
_cell.angle_gamma   90.00
#
_symmetry.space_group_name_H-M   'P 1'
#
loop_
_entity.id
_entity.type
_entity.pdbx_description
1 polymer ?
#
loop_
_entity_poly.entity_id
_entity_poly.type
_entity_poly.pdbx_seq_one_letter_code
_entity_poly.pdbx_strand_id
1 'polypeptide(L)'
;MADDADLLDQRRNDLVTLFIDDHPMARALGMEFVEGDWNRVVCRLPMRDDLTFREGAGLAPGVLLTVLDGVFGLSVCMRVPVPQAIATIELKIDFIEDARTDADLVFTGECYAIADNVGYARGEITRQGDGGLVAGGSATFMLGTRGPTFFTEAAGEGA
;
A
#
# COMPACT_ATOMS: atom_id res chain seq x y z
N MET A 1 -6.90 -18.08 -25.39
CA MET A 1 -5.93 -18.34 -24.32
C MET A 1 -5.32 -17.00 -23.99
N ALA A 2 -5.55 -16.47 -22.79
CA ALA A 2 -4.74 -15.36 -22.30
C ALA A 2 -3.31 -15.88 -22.10
N ASP A 3 -2.30 -15.06 -22.41
CA ASP A 3 -0.90 -15.40 -22.15
C ASP A 3 -0.60 -15.25 -20.64
N ASP A 4 0.48 -15.87 -20.14
CA ASP A 4 0.87 -15.81 -18.73
C ASP A 4 1.12 -14.36 -18.27
N ALA A 5 1.60 -13.50 -19.20
CA ALA A 5 1.78 -12.07 -18.96
C ALA A 5 0.45 -11.34 -18.72
N ASP A 6 -0.60 -11.67 -19.48
CA ASP A 6 -1.92 -11.05 -19.34
C ASP A 6 -2.56 -11.39 -17.99
N LEU A 7 -2.39 -12.62 -17.51
CA LEU A 7 -2.90 -13.07 -16.21
C LEU A 7 -2.21 -12.36 -15.04
N LEU A 8 -0.90 -12.15 -15.18
CA LEU A 8 -0.08 -11.40 -14.23
C LEU A 8 -0.52 -9.92 -14.20
N ASP A 9 -0.68 -9.29 -15.35
CA ASP A 9 -1.19 -7.91 -15.41
C ASP A 9 -2.59 -7.78 -14.82
N GLN A 10 -3.49 -8.75 -15.09
CA GLN A 10 -4.83 -8.76 -14.51
C GLN A 10 -4.79 -8.85 -12.98
N ARG A 11 -4.01 -9.77 -12.41
CA ARG A 11 -3.89 -9.91 -10.95
C ARG A 11 -3.39 -8.64 -10.28
N ARG A 12 -2.40 -7.97 -10.89
CA ARG A 12 -1.91 -6.68 -10.38
C ARG A 12 -3.05 -5.66 -10.37
N ASN A 13 -3.79 -5.55 -11.47
CA ASN A 13 -4.88 -4.59 -11.59
C ASN A 13 -5.98 -4.87 -10.56
N ASP A 14 -6.34 -6.13 -10.33
CA ASP A 14 -7.35 -6.48 -9.33
C ASP A 14 -6.91 -6.10 -7.91
N LEU A 15 -5.62 -6.31 -7.57
CA LEU A 15 -5.06 -5.89 -6.29
C LEU A 15 -5.06 -4.36 -6.13
N VAL A 16 -4.73 -3.63 -7.20
CA VAL A 16 -4.78 -2.16 -7.20
C VAL A 16 -6.21 -1.68 -7.00
N THR A 17 -7.18 -2.26 -7.71
CA THR A 17 -8.60 -1.93 -7.53
C THR A 17 -9.04 -2.18 -6.09
N LEU A 18 -8.68 -3.32 -5.52
CA LEU A 18 -9.04 -3.66 -4.14
C LEU A 18 -8.42 -2.73 -3.09
N PHE A 19 -7.14 -2.38 -3.21
CA PHE A 19 -6.41 -1.60 -2.20
C PHE A 19 -6.54 -0.09 -2.38
N ILE A 20 -6.81 0.38 -3.60
CA ILE A 20 -6.75 1.79 -3.96
C ILE A 20 -8.12 2.26 -4.46
N ASP A 21 -8.60 1.71 -5.57
CA ASP A 21 -9.77 2.27 -6.27
C ASP A 21 -11.08 2.08 -5.50
N ASP A 22 -11.28 0.92 -4.89
CA ASP A 22 -12.51 0.54 -4.18
C ASP A 22 -12.36 0.61 -2.66
N HIS A 23 -11.13 0.72 -2.14
CA HIS A 23 -10.92 0.80 -0.69
C HIS A 23 -11.42 2.14 -0.13
N PRO A 24 -12.44 2.15 0.76
CA PRO A 24 -13.08 3.40 1.19
C PRO A 24 -12.11 4.42 1.80
N MET A 25 -11.15 3.94 2.60
CA MET A 25 -10.10 4.76 3.20
C MET A 25 -9.15 5.34 2.15
N ALA A 26 -8.69 4.54 1.17
CA ALA A 26 -7.73 5.00 0.16
C ALA A 26 -8.36 6.10 -0.70
N ARG A 27 -9.62 5.92 -1.10
CA ARG A 27 -10.42 6.94 -1.79
C ARG A 27 -10.62 8.21 -0.97
N ALA A 28 -10.93 8.08 0.32
CA ALA A 28 -11.16 9.24 1.19
C ALA A 28 -9.88 10.10 1.32
N LEU A 29 -8.72 9.44 1.44
CA LEU A 29 -7.42 10.10 1.49
C LEU A 29 -6.98 10.63 0.11
N GLY A 30 -7.48 10.05 -0.99
CA GLY A 30 -7.07 10.40 -2.35
C GLY A 30 -5.77 9.71 -2.76
N MET A 31 -5.52 8.50 -2.26
CA MET A 31 -4.36 7.69 -2.66
C MET A 31 -4.46 7.33 -4.14
N GLU A 32 -3.33 7.41 -4.84
CA GLU A 32 -3.24 7.06 -6.24
C GLU A 32 -2.11 6.06 -6.47
N PHE A 33 -2.42 4.95 -7.15
CA PHE A 33 -1.39 4.02 -7.61
C PHE A 33 -0.61 4.65 -8.77
N VAL A 34 0.72 4.62 -8.70
CA VAL A 34 1.61 5.16 -9.73
C VAL A 34 2.21 4.04 -10.56
N GLU A 35 2.92 3.14 -9.89
CA GLU A 35 3.58 1.99 -10.51
C GLU A 35 3.81 0.89 -9.48
N GLY A 36 4.05 -0.33 -9.96
CA GLY A 36 4.39 -1.44 -9.10
C GLY A 36 4.71 -2.70 -9.89
N ASP A 37 5.53 -3.54 -9.28
CA ASP A 37 5.90 -4.86 -9.76
C ASP A 37 5.53 -5.93 -8.72
N TRP A 38 6.09 -7.14 -8.83
CA TRP A 38 5.72 -8.26 -7.97
C TRP A 38 6.25 -8.19 -6.53
N ASN A 39 7.00 -7.16 -6.16
CA ASN A 39 7.39 -6.94 -4.78
C ASN A 39 7.51 -5.46 -4.39
N ARG A 40 7.42 -4.53 -5.32
CA ARG A 40 7.52 -3.09 -5.08
C ARG A 40 6.25 -2.36 -5.52
N VAL A 41 5.81 -1.41 -4.72
CA VAL A 41 4.64 -0.56 -4.95
C VAL A 41 5.03 0.89 -4.77
N VAL A 42 4.53 1.76 -5.66
CA VAL A 42 4.63 3.20 -5.56
C VAL A 42 3.24 3.81 -5.64
N CYS A 43 2.89 4.58 -4.62
CA CYS A 43 1.67 5.38 -4.58
C CYS A 43 2.00 6.86 -4.41
N ARG A 44 1.10 7.73 -4.88
CA ARG A 44 1.13 9.17 -4.64
C ARG A 44 -0.02 9.56 -3.74
N LEU A 45 0.21 10.55 -2.89
CA LEU A 45 -0.82 11.22 -2.10
C LEU A 45 -0.78 12.72 -2.43
N PRO A 46 -1.83 13.26 -3.08
CA PRO A 46 -1.97 14.68 -3.31
C PRO A 46 -2.04 15.47 -2.00
N MET A 47 -1.39 16.63 -1.94
CA MET A 47 -1.52 17.53 -0.79
C MET A 47 -2.93 18.10 -0.67
N ARG A 48 -3.49 18.02 0.53
CA ARG A 48 -4.81 18.57 0.86
C ARG A 48 -4.83 19.14 2.27
N ASP A 49 -5.41 20.33 2.40
CA ASP A 49 -5.47 21.04 3.68
C ASP A 49 -6.30 20.31 4.74
N ASP A 50 -7.33 19.56 4.33
CA ASP A 50 -8.18 18.80 5.24
C ASP A 50 -7.51 17.57 5.87
N LEU A 51 -6.30 17.23 5.40
CA LEU A 51 -5.47 16.14 5.92
C LEU A 51 -4.31 16.65 6.80
N THR A 52 -4.22 17.95 7.05
CA THR A 52 -3.15 18.57 7.85
C THR A 52 -3.41 18.46 9.36
N PHE A 53 -2.34 18.42 10.16
CA PHE A 53 -2.46 18.33 11.63
C PHE A 53 -2.94 19.64 12.26
N ARG A 54 -2.48 20.77 11.72
CA ARG A 54 -2.86 22.14 12.09
C ARG A 54 -2.62 23.06 10.90
N GLU A 55 -3.27 24.22 10.91
CA GLU A 55 -3.09 25.22 9.86
C GLU A 55 -1.60 25.60 9.68
N GLY A 56 -1.13 25.55 8.43
CA GLY A 56 0.27 25.80 8.06
C GLY A 56 1.27 24.71 8.44
N ALA A 57 0.82 23.56 8.97
CA ALA A 57 1.66 22.37 9.15
C ALA A 57 1.51 21.41 7.98
N GLY A 58 2.41 20.42 7.92
CA GLY A 58 2.32 19.33 6.98
C GLY A 58 1.14 18.38 7.23
N LEU A 59 1.02 17.36 6.38
CA LEU A 59 0.06 16.27 6.56
C LEU A 59 0.19 15.65 7.96
N ALA A 60 -0.95 15.27 8.53
CA ALA A 60 -0.95 14.66 9.85
C ALA A 60 -0.17 13.33 9.84
N PRO A 61 0.68 13.05 10.85
CA PRO A 61 1.43 11.81 10.92
C PRO A 61 0.55 10.56 10.79
N GLY A 62 -0.68 10.58 11.31
CA GLY A 62 -1.66 9.52 11.14
C GLY A 62 -1.95 9.18 9.67
N VAL A 63 -2.07 10.18 8.80
CA VAL A 63 -2.29 9.97 7.36
C VAL A 63 -1.06 9.29 6.74
N LEU A 64 0.14 9.75 7.09
CA LEU A 64 1.39 9.17 6.58
C LEU A 64 1.55 7.70 7.00
N LEU A 65 1.26 7.39 8.27
CA LEU A 65 1.27 6.02 8.81
C LEU A 65 0.28 5.13 8.04
N THR A 66 -0.96 5.60 7.87
CA THR A 66 -2.03 4.85 7.21
C THR A 66 -1.72 4.56 5.75
N VAL A 67 -1.23 5.55 5.00
CA VAL A 67 -0.91 5.36 3.58
C VAL A 67 0.29 4.42 3.42
N LEU A 68 1.33 4.58 4.23
CA LEU A 68 2.52 3.72 4.13
C LEU A 68 2.22 2.26 4.53
N ASP A 69 1.39 2.03 5.55
CA ASP A 69 0.91 0.67 5.91
C ASP A 69 0.13 0.02 4.75
N GLY A 70 -0.75 0.78 4.09
CA GLY A 70 -1.48 0.31 2.91
C GLY A 70 -0.55 -0.05 1.75
N VAL A 71 0.47 0.76 1.48
CA VAL A 71 1.50 0.50 0.47
C VAL A 71 2.32 -0.75 0.80
N PHE A 72 2.69 -0.93 2.06
CA PHE A 72 3.36 -2.15 2.52
C PHE A 72 2.49 -3.39 2.37
N GLY A 73 1.23 -3.32 2.81
CA GLY A 73 0.27 -4.41 2.66
C GLY A 73 0.05 -4.80 1.20
N LEU A 74 -0.09 -3.82 0.31
CA LEU A 74 -0.20 -4.06 -1.13
C LEU A 74 1.06 -4.72 -1.69
N SER A 75 2.25 -4.28 -1.29
CA SER A 75 3.52 -4.89 -1.73
C SER A 75 3.66 -6.36 -1.31
N VAL A 76 3.18 -6.69 -0.10
CA VAL A 76 3.13 -8.08 0.39
C VAL A 76 2.11 -8.89 -0.43
N CYS A 77 0.92 -8.36 -0.66
CA CYS A 77 -0.10 -9.02 -1.48
C CYS A 77 0.36 -9.26 -2.92
N MET A 78 1.11 -8.33 -3.53
CA MET A 78 1.71 -8.52 -4.85
C MET A 78 2.73 -9.68 -4.85
N ARG A 79 3.48 -9.85 -3.76
CA ARG A 79 4.49 -10.92 -3.65
C ARG A 79 3.89 -12.30 -3.42
N VAL A 80 2.71 -12.39 -2.81
CA VAL A 80 2.04 -13.66 -2.52
C VAL A 80 1.34 -14.21 -3.78
N PRO A 81 1.62 -15.46 -4.21
CA PRO A 81 1.03 -16.00 -5.44
C PRO A 81 -0.50 -16.16 -5.40
N VAL A 82 -1.02 -16.56 -4.25
CA VAL A 82 -2.45 -16.76 -4.00
C VAL A 82 -2.92 -15.69 -3.02
N PRO A 83 -3.74 -14.72 -3.48
CA PRO A 83 -4.24 -13.68 -2.61
C PRO A 83 -4.96 -14.23 -1.39
N GLN A 84 -4.65 -13.69 -0.23
CA GLN A 84 -5.17 -14.14 1.04
C GLN A 84 -5.23 -12.95 1.99
N ALA A 85 -6.03 -13.07 3.05
CA ALA A 85 -6.13 -12.01 4.02
C ALA A 85 -4.81 -11.81 4.78
N ILE A 86 -4.45 -10.56 5.00
CA ILE A 86 -3.28 -10.17 5.77
C ILE A 86 -3.69 -9.33 6.97
N ALA A 87 -2.88 -9.35 8.04
CA ALA A 87 -3.01 -8.44 9.16
C ALA A 87 -1.65 -7.92 9.59
N THR A 88 -1.54 -6.62 9.81
CA THR A 88 -0.32 -5.99 10.34
C THR A 88 -0.02 -6.51 11.75
N ILE A 89 1.20 -6.97 11.96
CA ILE A 89 1.74 -7.41 13.27
C ILE A 89 2.49 -6.25 13.92
N GLU A 90 3.36 -5.61 13.14
CA GLU A 90 4.24 -4.53 13.57
C GLU A 90 4.31 -3.47 12.46
N LEU A 91 4.33 -2.20 12.85
CA LEU A 91 4.61 -1.06 11.99
C LEU A 91 5.53 -0.10 12.73
N LYS A 92 6.67 0.23 12.13
CA LYS A 92 7.62 1.24 12.60
C LYS A 92 7.83 2.27 11.51
N ILE A 93 7.71 3.55 11.87
CA ILE A 93 7.96 4.68 10.97
C ILE A 93 8.80 5.71 11.73
N ASP A 94 9.90 6.14 11.11
CA ASP A 94 10.79 7.19 11.59
C ASP A 94 10.54 8.44 10.75
N PHE A 95 10.01 9.49 11.38
CA PHE A 95 9.79 10.80 10.73
C PHE A 95 11.09 11.61 10.75
N ILE A 96 11.52 12.05 9.57
CA ILE A 96 12.80 12.73 9.34
C ILE A 96 12.56 14.22 9.04
N GLU A 97 11.55 14.52 8.23
CA GLU A 97 11.12 15.87 7.90
C GLU A 97 9.59 16.02 7.98
N ASP A 98 9.14 17.27 8.05
CA ASP A 98 7.72 17.58 7.96
C ASP A 98 7.20 17.37 6.52
N ALA A 99 6.02 16.74 6.43
CA ALA A 99 5.26 16.54 5.19
C ALA A 99 4.60 17.85 4.70
N ARG A 100 5.40 18.88 4.37
CA ARG A 100 4.91 20.22 3.99
C ARG A 100 3.91 20.16 2.83
N THR A 101 2.96 21.10 2.83
CA THR A 101 1.81 21.15 1.89
C THR A 101 2.14 21.67 0.49
N ASP A 102 3.40 21.94 0.18
CA ASP A 102 3.84 22.55 -1.09
C ASP A 102 4.09 21.55 -2.22
N ALA A 103 4.13 20.25 -1.91
CA ALA A 103 4.32 19.20 -2.89
C ALA A 103 3.70 17.88 -2.42
N ASP A 104 3.16 17.11 -3.36
CA ASP A 104 2.63 15.78 -3.10
C ASP A 104 3.69 14.83 -2.52
N LEU A 105 3.25 13.77 -1.85
CA LEU A 105 4.15 12.74 -1.35
C LEU A 105 4.10 11.49 -2.20
N VAL A 106 5.26 10.88 -2.36
CA VAL A 106 5.44 9.59 -3.01
C VAL A 106 5.79 8.56 -1.94
N PHE A 107 5.00 7.51 -1.87
CA PHE A 107 5.15 6.38 -0.95
C PHE A 107 5.67 5.19 -1.73
N THR A 108 6.85 4.71 -1.38
CA THR A 108 7.42 3.48 -1.96
C THR A 108 7.45 2.39 -0.90
N GLY A 109 7.01 1.19 -1.23
CA GLY A 109 7.13 0.01 -0.36
C GLY A 109 7.62 -1.20 -1.13
N GLU A 110 8.46 -2.00 -0.49
CA GLU A 110 9.00 -3.25 -1.01
C GLU A 110 8.74 -4.39 -0.02
N CYS A 111 8.12 -5.48 -0.47
CA CYS A 111 8.12 -6.75 0.24
C CYS A 111 9.44 -7.48 -0.05
N TYR A 112 10.34 -7.50 0.92
CA TYR A 112 11.69 -8.05 0.74
C TYR A 112 11.81 -9.51 1.18
N ALA A 113 10.84 -10.05 1.93
CA ALA A 113 10.82 -11.46 2.33
C ALA A 113 9.41 -11.95 2.66
N ILE A 114 9.20 -13.25 2.48
CA ILE A 114 8.09 -14.01 3.05
C ILE A 114 8.70 -15.24 3.74
N ALA A 115 8.39 -15.44 5.03
CA ALA A 115 8.83 -16.59 5.81
C ALA A 115 7.79 -16.94 6.87
N ASP A 116 7.49 -18.23 7.04
CA ASP A 116 6.57 -18.73 8.09
C ASP A 116 5.21 -18.01 8.15
N ASN A 117 4.60 -17.76 6.99
CA ASN A 117 3.36 -16.98 6.84
C ASN A 117 3.47 -15.52 7.32
N VAL A 118 4.66 -14.96 7.34
CA VAL A 118 4.90 -13.54 7.62
C VAL A 118 5.49 -12.86 6.40
N GLY A 119 4.85 -11.80 5.93
CA GLY A 119 5.38 -10.88 4.94
C GLY A 119 6.15 -9.75 5.60
N TYR A 120 7.33 -9.44 5.08
CA TYR A 120 8.20 -8.37 5.58
C TYR A 120 8.31 -7.27 4.54
N ALA A 121 8.00 -6.04 4.94
CA ALA A 121 7.98 -4.89 4.06
C ALA A 121 8.80 -3.73 4.65
N ARG A 122 9.36 -2.91 3.76
CA ARG A 122 10.06 -1.67 4.11
C ARG A 122 9.89 -0.64 3.01
N GLY A 123 10.15 0.62 3.33
CA GLY A 123 10.13 1.67 2.33
C GLY A 123 10.15 3.06 2.94
N GLU A 124 9.71 4.03 2.16
CA GLU A 124 9.93 5.44 2.44
C GLU A 124 8.83 6.34 1.85
N ILE A 125 8.78 7.54 2.40
CA ILE A 125 7.95 8.65 1.95
C ILE A 125 8.89 9.75 1.50
N THR A 126 8.77 10.17 0.25
CA THR A 126 9.56 11.26 -0.33
C THR A 126 8.66 12.36 -0.87
N ARG A 127 9.17 13.59 -0.89
CA ARG A 127 8.50 14.73 -1.51
C ARG A 127 8.63 14.64 -3.03
N GLN A 128 7.52 14.81 -3.74
CA GLN A 128 7.53 14.84 -5.19
C GLN A 128 8.31 16.08 -5.68
N GLY A 129 9.16 15.88 -6.68
CA GLY A 129 9.94 16.96 -7.32
C GLY A 129 11.39 16.97 -6.88
N ASP A 130 11.68 17.19 -5.59
CA ASP A 130 13.05 17.26 -5.06
C ASP A 130 13.55 15.93 -4.44
N GLY A 131 12.65 14.99 -4.15
CA GLY A 131 12.99 13.70 -3.57
C GLY A 131 13.39 13.78 -2.09
N GLY A 132 13.08 14.88 -1.39
CA GLY A 132 13.37 15.04 0.03
C GLY A 132 12.73 13.94 0.87
N LEU A 133 13.53 13.29 1.73
CA LEU A 133 13.09 12.17 2.54
C LEU A 133 12.27 12.66 3.74
N VAL A 134 10.98 12.33 3.74
CA VAL A 134 10.04 12.71 4.80
C VAL A 134 10.03 11.68 5.92
N ALA A 135 9.96 10.40 5.58
CA ALA A 135 9.97 9.31 6.56
C ALA A 135 10.47 8.01 5.95
N GLY A 136 11.04 7.14 6.78
CA GLY A 136 11.33 5.74 6.46
C GLY A 136 10.52 4.81 7.34
N GLY A 137 10.26 3.58 6.89
CA GLY A 137 9.50 2.63 7.69
C GLY A 137 9.68 1.16 7.31
N SER A 138 9.21 0.31 8.21
CA SER A 138 9.13 -1.14 8.04
C SER A 138 7.88 -1.70 8.71
N ALA A 139 7.38 -2.81 8.17
CA ALA A 139 6.23 -3.51 8.73
C ALA A 139 6.33 -5.02 8.52
N THR A 140 5.63 -5.75 9.37
CA THR A 140 5.41 -7.19 9.22
C THR A 140 3.93 -7.53 9.20
N PHE A 141 3.56 -8.50 8.37
CA PHE A 141 2.17 -8.88 8.14
C PHE A 141 1.99 -10.39 8.28
N MET A 142 1.03 -10.80 9.10
CA MET A 142 0.58 -12.19 9.14
C MET A 142 -0.23 -12.49 7.87
N LEU A 143 0.09 -13.56 7.18
CA LEU A 143 -0.63 -14.09 6.03
C LEU A 143 -1.68 -15.12 6.47
N GLY A 144 -2.80 -15.20 5.74
CA GLY A 144 -3.82 -16.22 5.96
C GLY A 144 -4.67 -15.98 7.21
N THR A 145 -4.84 -14.72 7.61
CA THR A 145 -5.65 -14.35 8.77
C THR A 145 -7.15 -14.48 8.49
N ARG A 146 -7.97 -14.35 9.53
CA ARG A 146 -9.42 -14.21 9.34
C ARG A 146 -9.72 -12.82 8.77
N GLY A 147 -10.14 -12.77 7.52
CA GLY A 147 -10.50 -11.53 6.82
C GLY A 147 -11.30 -11.84 5.56
N PRO A 148 -11.77 -10.81 4.83
CA PRO A 148 -12.50 -11.02 3.59
C PRO A 148 -11.63 -11.80 2.59
N THR A 149 -12.24 -12.78 1.93
CA THR A 149 -11.62 -13.47 0.79
C THR A 149 -11.55 -12.52 -0.37
N PHE A 150 -10.33 -12.06 -0.68
CA PHE A 150 -10.08 -10.97 -1.62
C PHE A 150 -10.33 -11.31 -3.09
N PHE A 151 -10.62 -12.59 -3.39
CA PHE A 151 -11.02 -13.06 -4.70
C PHE A 151 -12.01 -14.19 -4.48
N THR A 152 -13.28 -13.97 -4.85
CA THR A 152 -14.26 -15.04 -4.97
C THR A 152 -14.67 -15.11 -6.42
N GLU A 153 -14.30 -16.19 -7.11
CA GLU A 153 -15.03 -16.63 -8.29
C GLU A 153 -15.46 -18.10 -8.12
N ALA A 154 -16.78 -18.28 -8.22
CA ALA A 154 -17.49 -19.47 -8.71
C ALA A 154 -17.11 -20.84 -8.12
N ALA A 155 -17.36 -21.06 -6.83
CA ALA A 155 -17.77 -22.41 -6.41
C ALA A 155 -19.22 -22.61 -6.87
N GLY A 156 -19.40 -23.29 -8.01
CA GLY A 156 -20.68 -23.54 -8.63
C GLY A 156 -21.70 -24.19 -7.71
N GLU A 157 -22.97 -23.85 -7.94
CA GLU A 157 -24.11 -24.66 -7.55
C GLU A 157 -23.90 -26.11 -8.04
N GLY A 158 -23.94 -27.08 -7.11
CA GLY A 158 -23.88 -28.49 -7.47
C GLY A 158 -23.50 -29.43 -6.34
N ALA A 159 -24.42 -29.63 -5.38
CA ALA A 159 -24.72 -30.93 -4.76
C ALA A 159 -25.98 -30.80 -3.89
#